data_AF-A0A353F8X3-F1
#
_entry.id   AF-A0A353F8X3-F1
#
_cell.length_a   1.000
_cell.length_b   1.000
_cell.length_c   1.000
_cell.angle_alpha   90.00
_cell.angle_beta   90.00
_cell.angle_gamma   90.00
#
_symmetry.space_group_name_H-M   'P 1'
#
loop_
_entity.id
_entity.type
_entity.pdbx_description
1 polymer ?
#
loop_
_entity_poly.entity_id
_entity_poly.type
_entity_poly.pdbx_seq_one_letter_code
_entity_poly.pdbx_strand_id
1 'polypeptide(L)'
;MICGLIVGKFIGISLFSRILVALGFAKLPQGGSWRQIYGVAILAGIGFTMSLFISELAFSANENVEAAKSAILVASALAAIIGLLVIRLTNPKKQLL
;
A
#
# COMPACT_ATOMS: atom_id res chain seq x y z
N MET A 1 -7.52 -0.71 14.19
CA MET A 1 -7.25 -1.50 12.97
C MET A 1 -6.67 -0.65 11.83
N ILE A 2 -7.25 0.52 11.51
CA ILE A 2 -6.87 1.39 10.37
C ILE A 2 -5.36 1.69 10.31
N CYS A 3 -4.76 2.16 11.42
CA CYS A 3 -3.33 2.47 11.45
C CYS A 3 -2.46 1.23 11.22
N GLY A 4 -2.82 0.07 11.80
CA GLY A 4 -2.07 -1.18 11.60
C GLY A 4 -2.09 -1.68 10.15
N LEU A 5 -3.22 -1.49 9.46
CA LEU A 5 -3.38 -1.93 8.08
C LEU A 5 -2.57 -1.04 7.11
N ILE A 6 -2.63 0.28 7.31
CA ILE A 6 -1.95 1.26 6.44
C ILE A 6 -0.45 1.28 6.73
N VAL A 7 -0.06 1.42 8.01
CA VAL A 7 1.34 1.54 8.41
C VAL A 7 2.06 0.20 8.26
N GLY A 8 1.42 -0.91 8.61
CA GLY A 8 2.02 -2.25 8.47
C GLY A 8 2.36 -2.61 7.02
N LYS A 9 1.44 -2.35 6.08
CA LYS A 9 1.70 -2.60 4.65
C LYS A 9 2.72 -1.62 4.06
N PHE A 10 2.63 -0.34 4.41
CA PHE A 10 3.59 0.64 3.92
C PHE A 10 5.01 0.33 4.38
N ILE A 11 5.20 0.08 5.69
CA ILE A 11 6.50 -0.27 6.25
C ILE A 11 6.97 -1.59 5.68
N GLY A 12 6.12 -2.62 5.66
CA GLY A 12 6.49 -3.94 5.15
C GLY A 12 7.03 -3.88 3.72
N ILE A 13 6.29 -3.24 2.81
CA ILE A 13 6.68 -3.18 1.39
C ILE A 13 7.91 -2.29 1.18
N SER A 14 7.98 -1.15 1.88
CA SER A 14 9.12 -0.24 1.77
C SER A 14 10.41 -0.86 2.30
N LEU A 15 10.33 -1.58 3.43
CA LEU A 15 11.47 -2.24 4.06
C LEU A 15 11.95 -3.41 3.20
N PHE A 16 11.04 -4.28 2.76
CA PHE A 16 11.39 -5.44 1.93
C PHE A 16 11.96 -5.02 0.57
N SER A 17 11.36 -4.01 -0.07
CA SER A 17 11.89 -3.45 -1.32
C SER A 17 13.30 -2.91 -1.13
N ARG A 18 13.56 -2.19 -0.03
CA ARG A 18 14.88 -1.63 0.26
C ARG A 18 15.91 -2.71 0.57
N ILE A 19 15.53 -3.77 1.28
CA ILE A 19 16.40 -4.92 1.58
C ILE A 19 16.75 -5.68 0.29
N LEU A 20 15.75 -5.98 -0.56
CA LEU A 20 15.98 -6.70 -1.82
C LEU A 20 16.86 -5.92 -2.80
N VAL A 21 16.70 -4.59 -2.85
CA VAL A 21 17.57 -3.73 -3.65
C VAL A 21 18.98 -3.65 -3.06
N ALA A 22 19.11 -3.55 -1.74
CA ALA A 22 20.42 -3.51 -1.07
C ALA A 22 21.20 -4.83 -1.23
N LEU A 23 20.50 -5.97 -1.23
CA LEU A 23 21.08 -7.30 -1.46
C LEU A 23 21.34 -7.59 -2.96
N GLY A 24 20.95 -6.70 -3.87
CA GLY A 24 21.15 -6.87 -5.31
C GLY A 24 20.20 -7.86 -6.00
N PHE A 25 19.21 -8.42 -5.28
CA PHE A 25 18.19 -9.31 -5.85
C PHE A 25 17.16 -8.56 -6.70
N ALA A 26 16.98 -7.26 -6.47
CA ALA A 26 16.09 -6.40 -7.24
C ALA A 26 16.84 -5.12 -7.69
N LYS A 27 16.47 -4.59 -8.86
CA LYS A 27 16.98 -3.30 -9.36
C LYS A 27 15.81 -2.34 -9.50
N LEU A 28 16.04 -1.05 -9.22
CA LEU A 28 15.07 -0.02 -9.57
C LEU A 28 14.85 -0.02 -11.09
N PRO A 29 13.60 0.15 -11.56
CA PRO A 29 13.31 0.24 -12.99
C PRO A 29 14.04 1.46 -13.60
N GLN A 30 14.42 1.38 -14.87
CA GLN A 30 15.12 2.47 -15.57
C GLN A 30 14.27 3.75 -15.53
N GLY A 31 14.80 4.82 -14.95
CA GLY A 31 14.08 6.09 -14.72
C GLY A 31 13.16 6.10 -13.48
N GLY A 32 13.10 5.00 -12.73
CA GLY A 32 12.30 4.88 -11.51
C GLY A 32 12.97 5.50 -10.29
N SER A 33 12.24 6.32 -9.54
CA SER A 33 12.74 6.92 -8.29
C SER A 33 12.23 6.17 -7.06
N TRP A 34 12.95 6.26 -5.93
CA TRP A 34 12.47 5.73 -4.64
C TRP A 34 11.11 6.27 -4.22
N ARG A 35 10.77 7.49 -4.66
CA ARG A 35 9.44 8.10 -4.43
C ARG A 35 8.33 7.32 -5.14
N GLN A 36 8.61 6.73 -6.31
CA GLN A 36 7.66 5.87 -7.04
C GLN A 36 7.48 4.54 -6.31
N ILE A 37 8.56 3.96 -5.78
CA ILE A 37 8.47 2.75 -4.95
C ILE A 37 7.57 3.00 -3.74
N TYR A 38 7.74 4.13 -3.05
CA TYR A 38 6.86 4.48 -1.93
C TYR A 38 5.41 4.70 -2.39
N GLY A 39 5.18 5.34 -3.53
CA GLY A 39 3.83 5.48 -4.11
C GLY A 39 3.17 4.14 -4.43
N VAL A 40 3.92 3.21 -5.03
CA VAL A 40 3.47 1.85 -5.32
C VAL A 40 3.26 1.04 -4.04
N ALA A 41 4.10 1.21 -3.02
CA ALA A 41 3.94 0.58 -1.72
C ALA A 41 2.64 1.01 -1.03
N ILE A 42 2.29 2.30 -1.14
CA ILE A 42 1.02 2.82 -0.63
C ILE A 42 -0.17 2.27 -1.43
N LEU A 43 -0.08 2.21 -2.76
CA LEU A 43 -1.12 1.59 -3.60
C LEU A 43 -1.31 0.10 -3.34
N ALA A 44 -0.23 -0.65 -3.10
CA ALA A 44 -0.30 -2.05 -2.69
C ALA A 44 -0.97 -2.23 -1.31
N GLY A 45 -1.13 -1.14 -0.55
CA GLY A 45 -1.99 -1.05 0.63
C GLY A 45 -3.48 -1.31 0.34
N ILE A 46 -3.94 -1.15 -0.91
CA ILE A 46 -5.31 -1.41 -1.35
C ILE A 46 -5.56 -2.93 -1.31
N GLY A 47 -6.00 -3.41 -0.14
CA GLY A 47 -6.23 -4.82 0.11
C GLY A 47 -7.69 -5.15 0.40
N PHE A 48 -8.63 -4.34 -0.09
CA PHE A 48 -10.06 -4.42 0.22
C PHE A 48 -10.55 -5.88 0.29
N THR A 49 -10.48 -6.63 -0.82
CA THR A 49 -11.04 -7.98 -0.93
C THR A 49 -10.36 -9.00 0.01
N MET A 50 -9.02 -9.02 0.07
CA MET A 50 -8.29 -9.96 0.93
C MET A 50 -8.39 -9.60 2.42
N SER A 51 -8.43 -8.30 2.74
CA SER A 51 -8.54 -7.85 4.14
C SER A 51 -9.95 -8.09 4.67
N LEU A 52 -10.98 -7.95 3.82
CA LEU A 52 -12.35 -8.32 4.17
C LEU A 52 -12.45 -9.82 4.48
N PHE A 53 -11.88 -10.67 3.62
CA PHE A 53 -11.86 -12.12 3.83
C PHE A 53 -11.14 -12.51 5.13
N ILE A 54 -9.97 -11.91 5.41
CA ILE A 54 -9.24 -12.14 6.66
C ILE A 54 -10.04 -11.66 7.87
N SER A 55 -10.79 -10.54 7.76
CA SER A 55 -11.61 -10.03 8.86
C SER A 55 -12.80 -10.95 9.19
N GLU A 56 -13.40 -11.58 8.18
CA GLU A 56 -14.48 -12.55 8.37
C GLU A 56 -13.97 -13.85 9.01
N LEU A 57 -12.73 -14.26 8.72
CA LEU A 57 -12.09 -15.40 9.37
C LEU A 57 -11.63 -15.08 10.81
N ALA A 58 -11.21 -13.85 11.08
CA ALA A 58 -10.60 -13.47 12.36
C ALA A 58 -11.62 -13.15 13.46
N PHE A 59 -12.86 -12.77 13.12
CA PHE A 59 -13.87 -12.37 14.09
C PHE A 59 -15.13 -13.23 13.98
N SER A 60 -15.45 -13.96 15.05
CA SER A 60 -16.64 -14.83 15.13
C SER A 60 -17.93 -14.09 15.54
N ALA A 61 -17.82 -12.85 16.05
CA ALA A 61 -18.95 -12.04 16.48
C ALA A 61 -19.28 -10.93 15.45
N ASN A 62 -20.55 -10.86 15.04
CA ASN A 62 -21.02 -9.99 13.95
C ASN A 62 -20.71 -8.49 14.16
N GLU A 63 -20.78 -7.98 15.39
CA GLU A 63 -20.51 -6.55 15.66
C GLU A 63 -19.06 -6.13 15.35
N ASN A 64 -18.09 -7.02 15.57
CA ASN A 64 -16.68 -6.72 15.28
C ASN A 64 -16.36 -6.79 13.78
N VAL A 65 -17.10 -7.62 13.03
CA VAL A 65 -16.95 -7.76 11.58
C VAL A 65 -17.41 -6.49 10.85
N GLU A 66 -18.54 -5.90 11.25
CA GLU A 66 -19.07 -4.66 10.66
C GLU A 66 -18.12 -3.47 10.88
N ALA A 67 -17.58 -3.33 12.10
CA ALA A 67 -16.58 -2.31 12.41
C ALA A 67 -15.27 -2.52 11.62
N ALA A 68 -14.83 -3.77 11.42
CA ALA A 68 -13.67 -4.08 10.61
C ALA A 68 -13.88 -3.79 9.12
N LYS A 69 -15.06 -4.13 8.57
CA LYS A 69 -15.45 -3.86 7.17
C LYS A 69 -15.37 -2.37 6.85
N SER A 70 -15.99 -1.53 7.68
CA SER A 70 -15.97 -0.07 7.50
C SER A 70 -14.55 0.50 7.60
N ALA A 71 -13.74 0.03 8.56
CA ALA A 71 -12.34 0.42 8.68
C ALA A 71 -11.49 0.05 7.44
N ILE A 72 -11.69 -1.15 6.88
CA ILE A 72 -10.98 -1.62 5.68
C ILE A 72 -11.33 -0.79 4.45
N LEU A 73 -12.61 -0.42 4.30
CA LEU A 73 -13.09 0.45 3.22
C LEU A 73 -12.42 1.83 3.29
N VAL A 74 -12.47 2.48 4.46
CA VAL A 74 -11.88 3.81 4.66
C VAL A 74 -10.36 3.76 4.46
N ALA A 75 -9.69 2.74 5.00
CA ALA A 75 -8.25 2.57 4.83
C ALA A 75 -7.86 2.37 3.36
N SER A 76 -8.62 1.57 2.61
CA SER A 76 -8.37 1.32 1.18
C SER A 76 -8.59 2.57 0.34
N ALA A 77 -9.64 3.36 0.64
CA ALA A 77 -9.90 4.64 -0.03
C ALA A 77 -8.77 5.66 0.23
N LEU A 78 -8.34 5.79 1.49
CA LEU A 78 -7.21 6.67 1.83
C LEU A 78 -5.91 6.22 1.15
N ALA A 79 -5.63 4.91 1.15
CA ALA A 79 -4.45 4.36 0.46
C ALA A 79 -4.49 4.64 -1.05
N ALA A 80 -5.67 4.51 -1.69
CA ALA A 80 -5.83 4.84 -3.10
C ALA A 80 -5.57 6.33 -3.39
N ILE A 81 -6.15 7.23 -2.59
CA ILE A 81 -5.97 8.68 -2.74
C ILE A 81 -4.51 9.08 -2.55
N ILE A 82 -3.89 8.64 -1.44
CA ILE A 82 -2.52 9.00 -1.10
C ILE A 82 -1.55 8.37 -2.12
N GLY A 83 -1.73 7.11 -2.50
CA GLY A 83 -0.88 6.44 -3.49
C GLY A 83 -0.96 7.10 -4.86
N LEU A 84 -2.17 7.48 -5.30
CA LEU A 84 -2.35 8.26 -6.54
C LEU A 84 -1.67 9.64 -6.47
N LEU A 85 -1.83 10.36 -5.36
CA LEU A 85 -1.18 11.67 -5.16
C LEU A 85 0.34 11.54 -5.22
N VAL A 86 0.92 10.57 -4.51
CA VAL A 86 2.37 10.34 -4.52
C VAL A 86 2.87 10.00 -5.92
N ILE A 87 2.17 9.14 -6.66
CA ILE A 87 2.55 8.80 -8.04
C ILE A 87 2.41 10.01 -8.97
N ARG A 88 1.34 10.79 -8.86
CA ARG A 88 1.13 12.02 -9.63
C ARG A 88 2.26 13.04 -9.39
N LEU A 89 2.68 13.21 -8.14
CA LEU A 89 3.79 14.09 -7.77
C LEU A 89 5.16 13.55 -8.18
N THR A 90 5.27 12.23 -8.33
CA THR A 90 6.51 11.56 -8.74
C THR A 90 6.58 11.32 -10.25
N ASN A 91 5.58 11.73 -11.02
CA ASN A 91 5.61 11.58 -12.46
C ASN A 91 6.87 12.31 -12.97
N PRO A 92 7.87 11.61 -13.53
CA PRO A 92 9.00 12.28 -14.13
C PRO A 92 8.41 13.20 -15.19
N LYS A 93 8.80 14.48 -15.18
CA LYS A 93 8.54 15.39 -16.29
C LYS A 93 8.75 14.59 -17.56
N LYS A 94 7.68 14.45 -18.37
CA LYS A 94 7.69 14.01 -19.75
C LYS A 94 9.10 14.25 -20.32
N GLN A 95 9.91 13.20 -20.46
CA GLN A 95 11.01 13.22 -21.42
C GLN A 95 10.33 13.11 -22.78
N LEU A 96 9.69 14.20 -23.19
CA LEU A 96 9.37 14.45 -24.60
C LEU A 96 10.67 14.96 -25.21
N LEU A 97 11.44 14.03 -25.77
CA LEU A 97 12.24 14.33 -26.95
C LEU A 97 11.30 14.20 -28.16
#